data_AF-A0A1B7ME94-F1
#
_entry.id   AF-A0A1B7ME94-F1
#
_cell.length_a   1.000
_cell.length_b   1.000
_cell.length_c   1.000
_cell.angle_alpha   90.00
_cell.angle_beta   90.00
_cell.angle_gamma   90.00
#
_symmetry.space_group_name_H-M   'P 1'
#
loop_
_entity.id
_entity.type
_entity.pdbx_description
1 polymer ?
#
loop_
_entity_poly.entity_id
_entity_poly.type
_entity_poly.pdbx_seq_one_letter_code
_entity_poly.pdbx_strand_id
1 'polypeptide(L)'
;MRANQWKALRQDSGNPKAFAPRAKQMYEERGIDHTQKGIIYGDALDDVNKVKALHDQCQQLGFTKCSFGIGTWLMNDFKMKSSGYKEKSKALNMVIKLGSIDGKECVKISDDIAKNTGVPEAVTKVKEIYQIPS
;
A
#
# COMPACT_ATOMS: atom_id res chain seq x y z
N MET A 1 -23.45 5.64 -3.97
CA MET A 1 -22.22 4.91 -4.35
C MET A 1 -21.51 4.42 -3.08
N ARG A 2 -20.99 3.16 -3.04
CA ARG A 2 -20.28 2.61 -1.86
C ARG A 2 -19.14 3.52 -1.38
N ALA A 3 -18.46 4.21 -2.30
CA ALA A 3 -17.39 5.18 -2.01
C ALA A 3 -17.78 6.28 -0.98
N ASN A 4 -19.06 6.63 -0.86
CA ASN A 4 -19.54 7.59 0.15
C ASN A 4 -19.50 7.03 1.58
N GLN A 5 -19.69 5.72 1.74
CA GLN A 5 -19.72 5.05 3.05
C GLN A 5 -18.32 4.83 3.62
N TRP A 6 -17.35 4.50 2.78
CA TRP A 6 -15.96 4.31 3.20
C TRP A 6 -15.34 5.61 3.71
N LYS A 7 -14.66 5.54 4.86
CA LYS A 7 -14.05 6.71 5.50
C LYS A 7 -12.64 7.00 5.02
N ALA A 8 -11.93 5.99 4.52
CA ALA A 8 -10.54 6.14 4.08
C ALA A 8 -10.19 5.10 3.01
N LEU A 9 -9.12 5.40 2.27
CA LEU A 9 -8.41 4.44 1.44
C LEU A 9 -7.07 4.10 2.09
N ARG A 10 -6.62 2.86 1.88
CA ARG A 10 -5.30 2.40 2.32
C ARG A 10 -4.39 2.19 1.11
N GLN A 11 -3.24 2.86 1.14
CA GLN A 11 -2.14 2.61 0.23
C GLN A 11 -1.33 1.43 0.74
N ASP A 12 -1.24 0.37 -0.07
CA ASP A 12 -0.58 -0.89 0.29
C ASP A 12 0.39 -1.41 -0.78
N SER A 13 0.46 -0.74 -1.94
CA SER A 13 1.48 -0.97 -2.98
C SER A 13 1.62 0.22 -3.92
N GLY A 14 2.60 0.16 -4.83
CA GLY A 14 2.87 1.21 -5.82
C GLY A 14 3.57 2.44 -5.25
N ASN A 15 3.58 3.54 -6.00
CA ASN A 15 4.21 4.80 -5.57
C ASN A 15 3.33 5.54 -4.56
N PRO A 16 3.73 5.67 -3.27
CA PRO A 16 2.91 6.31 -2.26
C PRO A 16 2.66 7.80 -2.53
N LYS A 17 3.60 8.51 -3.18
CA LYS A 17 3.43 9.93 -3.55
C LYS A 17 2.41 10.15 -4.67
N ALA A 18 2.11 9.11 -5.46
CA ALA A 18 1.10 9.18 -6.52
C ALA A 18 -0.29 8.78 -6.01
N PHE A 19 -0.38 8.11 -4.86
CA PHE A 19 -1.63 7.55 -4.36
C PHE A 19 -2.65 8.62 -3.96
N ALA A 20 -2.29 9.57 -3.09
CA ALA A 20 -3.21 10.61 -2.64
C ALA A 20 -3.69 11.53 -3.78
N PRO A 21 -2.83 11.98 -4.73
CA PRO A 21 -3.30 12.69 -5.92
C PRO A 21 -4.35 11.91 -6.73
N ARG A 22 -4.12 10.62 -6.98
CA ARG A 22 -5.09 9.76 -7.69
C ARG A 22 -6.38 9.56 -6.91
N ALA A 23 -6.28 9.38 -5.59
CA ALA A 23 -7.45 9.27 -4.72
C ALA A 23 -8.30 10.53 -4.75
N LYS A 24 -7.67 11.71 -4.71
CA LYS A 24 -8.36 13.01 -4.82
C LYS A 24 -9.11 13.11 -6.14
N GLN A 25 -8.42 12.90 -7.25
CA GLN A 25 -9.02 12.91 -8.59
C GLN A 25 -10.22 11.95 -8.67
N MET A 26 -10.06 10.71 -8.21
CA MET A 26 -11.11 9.69 -8.21
C MET A 26 -12.37 10.11 -7.43
N TYR A 27 -12.20 10.78 -6.28
CA TYR A 27 -13.30 11.33 -5.50
C TYR A 27 -13.97 12.53 -6.19
N GLU A 28 -13.18 13.47 -6.72
CA GLU A 28 -13.67 14.66 -7.42
C GLU A 28 -14.49 14.29 -8.67
N GLU A 29 -13.99 13.36 -9.49
CA GLU A 29 -14.70 12.82 -10.66
C GLU A 29 -16.06 12.18 -10.30
N ARG A 30 -16.25 11.76 -9.05
CA ARG A 30 -17.47 11.12 -8.54
C ARG A 30 -18.35 12.08 -7.74
N GLY A 31 -17.99 13.37 -7.68
CA GLY A 31 -18.70 14.38 -6.89
C GLY A 31 -18.65 14.11 -5.38
N ILE A 32 -17.60 13.42 -4.90
CA ILE A 32 -17.42 13.10 -3.49
C ILE A 32 -16.46 14.10 -2.87
N ASP A 33 -16.87 14.72 -1.76
CA ASP A 33 -16.00 15.57 -0.97
C ASP A 33 -14.87 14.74 -0.34
N HIS A 34 -13.68 14.83 -0.92
CA HIS A 34 -12.50 14.11 -0.48
C HIS A 34 -11.96 14.65 0.86
N THR A 35 -12.32 15.87 1.28
CA THR A 35 -11.83 16.46 2.54
C THR A 35 -12.34 15.72 3.78
N GLN A 36 -13.48 15.03 3.64
CA GLN A 36 -14.07 14.17 4.67
C GLN A 36 -13.51 12.74 4.66
N LYS A 37 -12.61 12.43 3.70
CA LYS A 37 -11.99 11.12 3.52
C LYS A 37 -10.59 11.11 4.09
N GLY A 38 -10.11 9.92 4.43
CA GLY A 38 -8.77 9.70 4.92
C GLY A 38 -7.88 8.91 3.96
N ILE A 39 -6.57 9.07 4.13
CA ILE A 39 -5.54 8.24 3.50
C ILE A 39 -4.76 7.53 4.60
N ILE A 40 -4.56 6.22 4.44
CA ILE A 40 -3.77 5.39 5.33
C ILE A 40 -2.59 4.84 4.53
N TYR A 41 -1.36 5.25 4.86
CA TYR A 41 -0.17 4.69 4.23
C TYR A 41 0.32 3.48 5.03
N GLY A 42 0.53 2.35 4.36
CA GLY A 42 1.01 1.12 5.00
C GLY A 42 2.21 0.46 4.31
N ASP A 43 2.57 0.89 3.10
CA ASP A 43 3.64 0.23 2.34
C ASP A 43 5.02 0.79 2.66
N ALA A 44 5.87 -0.08 3.24
CA ALA A 44 7.30 0.13 3.44
C ALA A 44 7.68 1.51 3.99
N LEU A 45 7.06 1.93 5.10
CA LEU A 45 7.43 3.16 5.80
C LEU A 45 8.65 2.87 6.71
N ASP A 46 9.81 3.31 6.25
CA ASP A 46 11.12 2.98 6.83
C ASP A 46 12.00 4.22 7.11
N ASP A 47 11.42 5.41 6.96
CA ASP A 47 12.09 6.69 7.15
C ASP A 47 11.09 7.76 7.60
N VAL A 48 11.48 8.54 8.62
CA VAL A 48 10.71 9.66 9.15
C VAL A 48 10.52 10.75 8.09
N ASN A 49 11.52 11.01 7.24
CA ASN A 49 11.40 12.04 6.21
C ASN A 49 10.37 11.62 5.15
N LYS A 50 10.36 10.34 4.77
CA LYS A 50 9.32 9.76 3.90
C LYS A 50 7.92 9.93 4.51
N VAL A 51 7.74 9.58 5.78
CA VAL A 51 6.45 9.75 6.48
C VAL A 51 6.02 11.21 6.50
N LYS A 52 6.94 12.11 6.87
CA LYS A 52 6.67 13.56 6.89
C LYS A 52 6.29 14.10 5.51
N ALA A 53 7.02 13.72 4.46
CA ALA A 53 6.73 14.18 3.11
C ALA A 53 5.34 13.73 2.62
N LEU A 54 4.92 12.50 2.95
CA LEU A 54 3.58 11.99 2.63
C LEU A 54 2.49 12.69 3.44
N HIS A 55 2.75 12.95 4.72
CA HIS A 55 1.85 13.72 5.57
C HIS A 55 1.62 15.13 5.02
N ASP A 56 2.71 15.85 4.72
CA ASP A 56 2.65 17.21 4.20
C ASP A 56 1.92 17.24 2.84
N GLN A 57 2.13 16.25 1.98
CA GLN A 57 1.40 16.11 0.71
C GLN A 57 -0.11 15.90 0.95
N CYS A 58 -0.51 15.04 1.89
CA CYS A 58 -1.93 14.84 2.20
C CYS A 58 -2.60 16.14 2.67
N GLN A 59 -1.91 16.91 3.52
CA GLN A 59 -2.41 18.21 3.98
C GLN A 59 -2.57 19.19 2.82
N GLN A 60 -1.55 19.30 1.96
CA GLN A 60 -1.59 20.16 0.77
C GLN A 60 -2.73 19.79 -0.19
N LEU A 61 -3.07 18.49 -0.28
CA LEU A 61 -4.16 18.00 -1.11
C LEU A 61 -5.55 18.16 -0.45
N GLY A 62 -5.62 18.54 0.83
CA GLY A 62 -6.86 18.75 1.57
C GLY A 62 -7.44 17.50 2.24
N PHE A 63 -6.67 16.41 2.37
CA PHE A 63 -7.08 15.25 3.16
C PHE A 63 -6.91 15.54 4.65
N THR A 64 -8.02 15.74 5.36
CA THR A 64 -8.01 16.12 6.79
C THR A 64 -7.58 14.98 7.71
N LYS A 65 -7.60 13.73 7.22
CA LYS A 65 -7.21 12.53 7.96
C LYS A 65 -6.11 11.80 7.21
N CYS A 66 -4.90 11.84 7.74
CA CYS A 66 -3.76 11.09 7.23
C CYS A 66 -3.16 10.25 8.36
N SER A 67 -2.94 8.95 8.12
CA SER A 67 -2.42 8.03 9.12
C SER A 67 -1.45 7.03 8.51
N PHE A 68 -0.62 6.43 9.37
CA PHE A 68 0.52 5.62 8.97
C PHE A 68 0.56 4.31 9.74
N GLY A 69 0.48 3.18 9.03
CA GLY A 69 0.72 1.86 9.59
C GLY A 69 2.19 1.50 9.42
N ILE A 70 2.99 1.66 10.47
CA ILE A 70 4.43 1.41 10.43
C ILE A 70 4.73 0.12 11.18
N GLY A 71 5.16 -0.92 10.45
CA GLY A 71 5.38 -2.27 10.98
C GLY A 71 6.85 -2.57 11.27
N THR A 72 7.50 -3.28 10.33
CA THR A 72 8.87 -3.81 10.46
C THR A 72 9.88 -2.80 10.97
N TRP A 73 9.81 -1.54 10.50
CA TRP A 73 10.75 -0.50 10.91
C TRP A 73 10.61 -0.11 12.40
N LEU A 74 9.40 -0.06 12.95
CA LEU A 74 9.22 0.21 14.38
C LEU A 74 9.56 -0.99 15.26
N MET A 75 9.19 -2.20 14.83
CA MET A 75 9.19 -3.38 15.69
C MET A 75 10.40 -4.29 15.49
N ASN A 76 11.16 -4.14 14.40
CA ASN A 76 12.25 -5.05 14.03
C ASN A 76 13.39 -4.34 13.27
N ASP A 77 13.87 -3.21 13.81
CA ASP A 77 15.03 -2.46 13.30
C ASP A 77 16.22 -2.53 14.27
N PHE A 78 16.94 -3.66 14.23
CA PHE A 78 18.05 -3.96 15.14
C PHE A 78 19.42 -3.93 14.45
N LYS A 79 20.49 -3.77 15.23
CA LYS A 79 21.88 -3.90 14.78
C LYS A 79 22.52 -5.16 15.35
N MET A 80 23.42 -5.79 14.59
CA MET A 80 24.07 -7.03 15.00
C MET A 80 25.11 -6.77 16.10
N LYS A 81 25.02 -7.50 17.21
CA LYS A 81 25.99 -7.39 18.31
C LYS A 81 27.40 -7.83 17.90
N SER A 82 27.51 -8.90 17.10
CA SER A 82 28.79 -9.46 16.63
C SER A 82 29.59 -8.51 15.73
N SER A 83 28.93 -7.56 15.06
CA SER A 83 29.60 -6.53 14.25
C SER A 83 29.98 -5.27 15.05
N GLY A 84 29.86 -5.31 16.39
CA GLY A 84 30.00 -4.12 17.22
C GLY A 84 28.92 -3.07 16.91
N TYR A 85 27.71 -3.52 16.54
CA TYR A 85 26.58 -2.66 16.15
C TYR A 85 26.83 -1.78 14.93
N LYS A 86 27.73 -2.19 14.02
CA LYS A 86 27.98 -1.48 12.75
C LYS A 86 27.05 -1.92 11.63
N GLU A 87 26.59 -3.16 11.67
CA GLU A 87 25.76 -3.76 10.62
C GLU A 87 24.32 -3.98 11.08
N LYS A 88 23.37 -3.88 10.13
CA LYS A 88 21.95 -4.11 10.37
C LYS A 88 21.68 -5.60 10.57
N SER A 89 20.94 -5.94 11.63
CA SER A 89 20.33 -7.26 11.79
C SER A 89 19.07 -7.29 10.92
N LYS A 90 19.12 -8.04 9.81
CA LYS A 90 18.01 -8.08 8.86
C LYS A 90 16.85 -8.87 9.45
N ALA A 91 15.67 -8.26 9.46
CA ALA A 91 14.43 -8.94 9.79
C ALA A 91 14.15 -10.07 8.78
N LEU A 92 13.60 -11.19 9.27
CA LEU A 92 13.12 -12.28 8.41
C LEU A 92 11.98 -11.77 7.53
N ASN A 93 12.14 -11.88 6.20
CA ASN A 93 11.09 -11.53 5.25
C ASN A 93 10.24 -12.77 4.93
N MET A 94 9.10 -12.89 5.60
CA MET A 94 8.15 -13.99 5.43
C MET A 94 6.73 -13.46 5.21
N VAL A 95 5.92 -14.22 4.46
CA VAL A 95 4.53 -13.86 4.15
C VAL A 95 3.62 -15.08 4.29
N ILE A 96 2.39 -14.84 4.72
CA ILE A 96 1.28 -15.80 4.63
C ILE A 96 0.27 -15.18 3.69
N LYS A 97 -0.14 -15.92 2.67
CA LYS A 97 -1.10 -15.48 1.65
C LYS A 97 -2.19 -16.53 1.49
N LEU A 98 -3.38 -16.07 1.11
CA LEU A 98 -4.44 -16.98 0.74
C LEU A 98 -4.08 -17.66 -0.59
N GLY A 99 -3.96 -18.98 -0.58
CA GLY A 99 -3.63 -19.77 -1.76
C GLY A 99 -4.86 -20.06 -2.62
N SER A 100 -5.93 -20.58 -2.02
CA SER A 100 -7.16 -20.94 -2.73
C SER A 100 -8.42 -20.82 -1.85
N ILE A 101 -9.58 -20.71 -2.49
CA ILE A 101 -10.92 -20.79 -1.88
C ILE A 101 -11.74 -21.76 -2.74
N ASP A 102 -12.40 -22.74 -2.12
CA ASP A 102 -13.24 -23.74 -2.81
C ASP A 102 -12.55 -24.40 -4.01
N GLY A 103 -11.27 -24.74 -3.86
CA GLY A 103 -10.45 -25.35 -4.91
C GLY A 103 -10.06 -24.41 -6.06
N LYS A 104 -10.32 -23.10 -5.95
CA LYS A 104 -9.95 -22.08 -6.95
C LYS A 104 -8.79 -21.23 -6.44
N GLU A 105 -7.79 -21.03 -7.30
CA GLU A 105 -6.62 -20.21 -7.00
C GLU A 105 -6.97 -18.75 -6.71
N CYS A 106 -6.38 -18.22 -5.66
CA CYS A 106 -6.49 -16.81 -5.29
C CYS A 106 -5.37 -16.00 -5.94
N VAL A 107 -5.72 -14.81 -6.39
CA VAL A 107 -4.80 -13.88 -7.05
C VAL A 107 -4.83 -12.53 -6.33
N LYS A 108 -3.66 -11.92 -6.17
CA LYS A 108 -3.51 -10.50 -5.83
C LYS A 108 -2.84 -9.80 -6.99
N ILE A 109 -3.54 -8.85 -7.60
CA ILE A 109 -2.96 -7.89 -8.54
C ILE A 109 -2.60 -6.62 -7.77
N SER A 110 -1.40 -6.11 -7.99
CA SER A 110 -0.84 -4.96 -7.28
C SER A 110 -0.64 -3.78 -8.22
N ASP A 111 -0.70 -2.55 -7.70
CA ASP A 111 -0.29 -1.33 -8.43
C ASP A 111 1.20 -1.34 -8.82
N ASP A 112 1.98 -2.21 -8.19
CA ASP A 112 3.34 -2.59 -8.59
C ASP A 112 3.27 -3.89 -9.40
N ILE A 113 3.54 -3.78 -10.71
CA ILE A 113 3.46 -4.88 -11.70
C ILE A 113 4.34 -6.07 -11.30
N ALA A 114 5.46 -5.82 -10.62
CA ALA A 114 6.38 -6.87 -10.19
C ALA A 114 5.90 -7.63 -8.93
N LYS A 115 4.83 -7.18 -8.26
CA LYS A 115 4.36 -7.71 -6.97
C LYS A 115 3.02 -8.45 -7.05
N ASN A 116 2.69 -9.00 -8.21
CA ASN A 116 1.52 -9.88 -8.37
C ASN A 116 1.76 -11.23 -7.69
N THR A 117 0.71 -11.84 -7.16
CA THR A 117 0.82 -13.12 -6.43
C THR A 117 -0.32 -14.05 -6.81
N GLY A 118 -0.03 -15.33 -6.96
CA GLY A 118 -0.96 -16.36 -7.41
C GLY A 118 -0.30 -17.22 -8.49
N VAL A 119 -1.00 -18.26 -8.94
CA VAL A 119 -0.56 -19.09 -10.07
C VAL A 119 -0.48 -18.23 -11.35
N PRO A 120 0.62 -18.29 -12.13
CA PRO A 120 0.84 -17.38 -13.27
C PRO A 120 -0.32 -17.34 -14.27
N GLU A 121 -0.90 -18.49 -14.58
CA GLU A 121 -2.02 -18.61 -15.51
C GLU A 121 -3.27 -17.88 -14.98
N ALA A 122 -3.53 -17.95 -13.68
CA ALA A 122 -4.63 -17.24 -13.03
C ALA A 122 -4.37 -15.73 -12.99
N VAL A 123 -3.13 -15.31 -12.75
CA VAL A 123 -2.73 -13.89 -12.79
C VAL A 123 -2.94 -13.31 -14.20
N THR A 124 -2.45 -13.99 -15.23
CA THR A 124 -2.62 -13.57 -16.63
C THR A 124 -4.09 -13.45 -17.00
N LYS A 125 -4.89 -14.48 -16.68
CA LYS A 125 -6.33 -14.46 -16.95
C LYS A 125 -7.05 -13.30 -16.26
N VAL A 126 -6.72 -13.00 -15.00
CA VAL A 126 -7.31 -11.86 -14.28
C VAL A 126 -6.88 -10.54 -14.91
N LYS A 127 -5.61 -10.39 -15.31
CA LYS A 127 -5.13 -9.19 -16.01
C LYS A 127 -5.88 -8.97 -17.33
N GLU A 128 -6.10 -10.02 -18.12
CA GLU A 128 -6.86 -9.95 -19.37
C GLU A 128 -8.32 -9.50 -19.14
N ILE A 129 -9.01 -10.10 -18.15
CA ILE A 129 -10.40 -9.76 -17.81
C ILE A 129 -10.56 -8.28 -17.47
N TYR A 130 -9.62 -7.73 -16.70
CA TYR A 130 -9.66 -6.34 -16.24
C TYR A 130 -8.84 -5.37 -17.09
N GLN A 131 -8.30 -5.84 -18.23
CA GLN A 131 -7.49 -5.04 -19.16
C GLN A 131 -6.31 -4.35 -18.48
N ILE A 132 -5.65 -5.06 -17.55
CA ILE A 132 -4.50 -4.58 -16.79
C ILE A 132 -3.22 -4.92 -17.60
N PRO A 133 -2.30 -3.97 -17.80
CA PRO A 133 -1.04 -4.22 -18.49
C PRO A 133 -0.22 -5.37 -17.86
N SER A 134 0.37 -6.18 -18.74
CA SER A 134 1.26 -7.28 -18.36
C SER A 134 2.61 -6.78 -17.90
#